data_AF-A0A2Z3HBU6-F1
#
_entry.id   AF-A0A2Z3HBU6-F1
#
_cell.length_a   1.000
_cell.length_b   1.000
_cell.length_c   1.000
_cell.angle_alpha   90.00
_cell.angle_beta   90.00
_cell.angle_gamma   90.00
#
_symmetry.space_group_name_H-M   'P 1'
#
loop_
_entity.id
_entity.type
_entity.pdbx_description
1 polymer ?
#
loop_
_entity_poly.entity_id
_entity_poly.type
_entity_poly.pdbx_seq_one_letter_code
_entity_poly.pdbx_strand_id
1 'polypeptide(L)'
;MANGPSVVCRCAPSGCELHAAARTRPPRAGTRRAKGRADRGRTRRTARVGRVHTAAVRRKTRSRTGPAPARVDLPRTREPGVSAFSEVRRSEVATRAGHRCEYCHLPTRGQVATFPIDHILPRRDGGTTDLSNLALTCPHCNAHKWTAATGSDPETGETAALFNPRIDDWELHFAWADDGSGALRGRTATARATISALGINDTDMLALRILLAELGLFPESAGG
;
A
#
# COMPACT_ATOMS: atom_id res chain seq x y z
N MET A 1 -54.45 -24.02 23.13
CA MET A 1 -53.57 -24.20 21.95
C MET A 1 -53.03 -22.81 21.62
N ALA A 2 -51.75 -22.45 21.66
CA ALA A 2 -50.50 -23.19 21.75
C ALA A 2 -49.53 -22.43 22.69
N ASN A 3 -48.74 -23.21 23.44
CA ASN A 3 -47.66 -22.74 24.31
C ASN A 3 -46.44 -22.34 23.46
N GLY A 4 -45.91 -21.14 23.66
CA GLY A 4 -44.60 -20.72 23.15
C GLY A 4 -43.49 -21.07 24.15
N PRO A 5 -42.32 -21.57 23.72
CA PRO A 5 -41.25 -21.91 24.66
C PRO A 5 -40.41 -20.68 25.02
N SER A 6 -40.42 -20.32 26.31
CA SER A 6 -39.36 -19.52 26.94
C SER A 6 -38.04 -20.29 26.91
N VAL A 7 -37.05 -19.79 26.20
CA VAL A 7 -35.67 -20.30 26.28
C VAL A 7 -34.98 -19.63 27.46
N VAL A 8 -34.90 -20.38 28.55
CA VAL A 8 -34.23 -19.99 29.79
C VAL A 8 -32.73 -20.25 29.62
N CYS A 9 -31.93 -19.20 29.72
CA CYS A 9 -30.46 -19.26 29.76
C CYS A 9 -30.02 -19.98 31.04
N ARG A 10 -29.43 -21.18 30.90
CA ARG A 10 -28.81 -21.92 32.03
C ARG A 10 -27.29 -21.86 31.89
N CYS A 11 -26.68 -21.06 32.75
CA CYS A 11 -25.27 -21.21 33.11
C CYS A 11 -25.09 -22.54 33.83
N ALA A 12 -24.11 -23.34 33.41
CA ALA A 12 -23.54 -24.43 34.20
C ALA A 12 -22.05 -24.12 34.43
N PRO A 13 -21.56 -24.19 35.69
CA PRO A 13 -20.15 -24.09 36.00
C PRO A 13 -19.51 -25.47 35.86
N SER A 14 -18.22 -25.55 35.49
CA SER A 14 -17.21 -26.51 35.97
C SER A 14 -16.14 -26.77 34.92
N GLY A 15 -14.88 -26.82 35.36
CA GLY A 15 -13.86 -27.65 34.72
C GLY A 15 -12.74 -26.89 34.02
N CYS A 16 -11.87 -26.27 34.82
CA CYS A 16 -10.52 -25.90 34.42
C CYS A 16 -9.65 -27.17 34.40
N GLU A 17 -9.26 -27.68 33.23
CA GLU A 17 -8.17 -28.65 33.12
C GLU A 17 -7.16 -28.18 32.06
N LEU A 18 -6.00 -27.79 32.60
CA LEU A 18 -4.77 -27.48 31.89
C LEU A 18 -4.14 -28.80 31.40
N HIS A 19 -4.05 -28.98 30.09
CA HIS A 19 -3.15 -29.97 29.50
C HIS A 19 -2.05 -29.29 28.68
N ALA A 20 -0.84 -29.34 29.24
CA ALA A 20 0.40 -28.90 28.61
C ALA A 20 0.76 -29.83 27.44
N ALA A 21 0.71 -29.33 26.21
CA ALA A 21 1.26 -30.01 25.05
C ALA A 21 2.77 -29.74 24.94
N ALA A 22 3.52 -30.84 24.85
CA ALA A 22 4.97 -30.92 24.88
C ALA A 22 5.66 -30.12 23.76
N ARG A 23 6.71 -29.39 24.13
CA ARG A 23 7.61 -28.67 23.22
C ARG A 23 8.53 -29.68 22.50
N THR A 24 8.26 -29.97 21.24
CA THR A 24 9.20 -30.69 20.37
C THR A 24 10.19 -29.71 19.75
N ARG A 25 11.48 -29.83 20.11
CA ARG A 25 12.61 -29.09 19.53
C ARG A 25 12.82 -29.49 18.05
N PRO A 26 13.00 -28.55 17.11
CA PRO A 26 13.46 -28.89 15.76
C PRO A 26 14.97 -29.22 15.72
N PRO A 27 15.43 -30.08 14.81
CA PRO A 27 16.85 -30.43 14.67
C PRO A 27 17.67 -29.31 14.03
N ARG A 28 18.94 -29.20 14.46
CA ARG A 28 19.93 -28.21 14.02
C ARG A 28 20.34 -28.43 12.56
N ALA A 29 20.29 -27.38 11.74
CA ALA A 29 20.87 -27.36 10.40
C ALA A 29 22.41 -27.35 10.46
N GLY A 30 23.04 -28.39 9.90
CA GLY A 30 24.48 -28.48 9.74
C GLY A 30 24.99 -27.67 8.55
N THR A 31 25.97 -26.81 8.78
CA THR A 31 26.64 -26.02 7.74
C THR A 31 27.66 -26.88 6.98
N ARG A 32 27.31 -27.33 5.76
CA ARG A 32 28.28 -27.95 4.85
C ARG A 32 29.01 -26.86 4.05
N ARG A 33 30.30 -26.70 4.35
CA ARG A 33 31.25 -25.81 3.68
C ARG A 33 31.77 -26.51 2.40
N ALA A 34 31.33 -26.07 1.22
CA ALA A 34 31.85 -26.57 -0.05
C ALA A 34 33.21 -25.91 -0.38
N LYS A 35 34.27 -26.72 -0.42
CA LYS A 35 35.56 -26.39 -1.04
C LYS A 35 35.50 -26.83 -2.50
N GLY A 36 35.43 -25.90 -3.44
CA GLY A 36 35.59 -26.15 -4.87
C GLY A 36 36.92 -25.55 -5.35
N ARG A 37 37.91 -26.41 -5.58
CA ARG A 37 39.19 -26.12 -6.23
C ARG A 37 39.09 -26.71 -7.65
N ALA A 38 39.36 -25.92 -8.68
CA ALA A 38 39.54 -26.45 -10.04
C ALA A 38 40.88 -25.94 -10.59
N ASP A 39 41.71 -26.91 -10.94
CA ASP A 39 43.05 -26.79 -11.48
C ASP A 39 43.02 -26.71 -13.03
N ARG A 40 44.21 -26.42 -13.56
CA ARG A 40 44.63 -26.06 -14.90
C ARG A 40 44.34 -27.06 -16.03
N GLY A 41 44.36 -26.52 -17.26
CA GLY A 41 44.73 -27.24 -18.50
C GLY A 41 44.10 -26.62 -19.75
N ARG A 42 44.66 -25.56 -20.36
CA ARG A 42 45.61 -25.57 -21.50
C ARG A 42 45.23 -26.51 -22.66
N THR A 43 44.90 -25.92 -23.83
CA THR A 43 45.50 -26.31 -25.13
C THR A 43 45.57 -25.11 -26.09
N ARG A 44 46.66 -25.10 -26.87
CA ARG A 44 47.14 -24.09 -27.82
C ARG A 44 46.40 -24.17 -29.17
N ARG A 45 46.34 -23.07 -29.95
CA ARG A 45 47.19 -22.84 -31.15
C ARG A 45 46.76 -21.59 -31.95
N THR A 46 47.75 -20.71 -32.14
CA THR A 46 48.16 -20.00 -33.37
C THR A 46 47.10 -19.43 -34.33
N ALA A 47 47.11 -18.11 -34.50
CA ALA A 47 47.39 -17.47 -35.79
C ALA A 47 47.65 -15.97 -35.59
N ARG A 48 48.80 -15.53 -36.06
CA ARG A 48 49.26 -14.14 -36.12
C ARG A 48 48.79 -13.57 -37.45
N VAL A 49 47.84 -12.64 -37.46
CA VAL A 49 47.52 -11.81 -38.64
C VAL A 49 47.04 -10.43 -38.21
N GLY A 50 47.64 -9.39 -38.79
CA GLY A 50 46.94 -8.14 -39.10
C GLY A 50 46.87 -7.09 -38.01
N ARG A 51 47.90 -6.24 -37.95
CA ARG A 51 47.81 -4.91 -37.32
C ARG A 51 46.91 -4.01 -38.17
N VAL A 52 45.64 -3.90 -37.84
CA VAL A 52 44.73 -2.87 -38.38
C VAL A 52 44.67 -1.71 -37.38
N HIS A 53 45.31 -0.61 -37.73
CA HIS A 53 45.16 0.67 -37.05
C HIS A 53 43.75 1.21 -37.34
N THR A 54 42.78 0.93 -36.47
CA THR A 54 41.51 1.66 -36.48
C THR A 54 41.72 3.01 -35.81
N ALA A 55 41.73 4.06 -36.63
CA ALA A 55 41.73 5.44 -36.18
C ALA A 55 40.57 5.68 -35.19
N ALA A 56 40.90 6.16 -33.99
CA ALA A 56 39.93 6.58 -33.00
C ALA A 56 39.11 7.75 -33.58
N VAL A 57 37.84 7.50 -33.90
CA VAL A 57 36.88 8.56 -34.21
C VAL A 57 36.68 9.38 -32.93
N ARG A 58 37.43 10.48 -32.80
CA ARG A 58 37.17 11.51 -31.79
C ARG A 58 35.79 12.09 -32.08
N ARG A 59 34.78 11.68 -31.31
CA ARG A 59 33.51 12.41 -31.22
C ARG A 59 33.84 13.83 -30.76
N LYS A 60 33.70 14.80 -31.67
CA LYS A 60 33.88 16.22 -31.39
C LYS A 60 32.75 16.64 -30.46
N THR A 61 32.98 16.61 -29.15
CA THR A 61 32.09 17.26 -28.17
C THR A 61 32.13 18.74 -28.49
N ARG A 62 31.08 19.27 -29.13
CA ARG A 62 30.87 20.71 -29.26
C ARG A 62 30.66 21.25 -27.84
N SER A 63 31.72 21.81 -27.25
CA SER A 63 31.60 22.63 -26.06
C SER A 63 30.64 23.76 -26.38
N ARG A 64 29.49 23.80 -25.71
CA ARG A 64 28.62 25.00 -25.70
C ARG A 64 29.33 26.07 -24.87
N THR A 65 30.33 26.71 -25.47
CA THR A 65 30.90 27.98 -24.99
C THR A 65 29.94 29.10 -25.38
N GLY A 66 28.84 29.19 -24.65
CA GLY A 66 27.93 30.34 -24.68
C GLY A 66 27.47 30.58 -23.25
N PRO A 67 27.29 31.84 -22.83
CA PRO A 67 26.75 32.13 -21.50
C PRO A 67 25.41 31.40 -21.35
N ALA A 68 25.19 30.77 -20.20
CA ALA A 68 23.89 30.20 -19.88
C ALA A 68 22.82 31.28 -20.09
N PRO A 69 21.67 30.97 -20.71
CA PRO A 69 20.61 31.95 -20.83
C PRO A 69 20.29 32.46 -19.42
N ALA A 70 20.17 33.78 -19.29
CA ALA A 70 19.78 34.39 -18.03
C ALA A 70 18.53 33.68 -17.53
N ARG A 71 18.57 33.16 -16.31
CA ARG A 71 17.37 32.65 -15.65
C ARG A 71 16.43 33.83 -15.55
N VAL A 72 15.36 33.82 -16.34
CA VAL A 72 14.27 34.75 -16.13
C VAL A 72 13.58 34.26 -14.87
N ASP A 73 13.90 34.88 -13.74
CA ASP A 73 13.14 34.71 -12.50
C ASP A 73 11.76 35.32 -12.73
N LEU A 74 10.87 34.55 -13.36
CA LEU A 74 9.46 34.91 -13.43
C LEU A 74 8.95 34.98 -11.99
N PRO A 75 8.35 36.11 -11.56
CA PRO A 75 7.76 36.20 -10.25
C PRO A 75 6.71 35.10 -10.13
N ARG A 76 6.98 34.11 -9.27
CA ARG A 76 6.04 33.03 -9.03
C ARG A 76 5.00 33.54 -8.06
N THR A 77 4.02 34.27 -8.58
CA THR A 77 2.77 34.55 -7.88
C THR A 77 2.04 33.22 -7.72
N ARG A 78 2.41 32.45 -6.68
CA ARG A 78 1.55 31.40 -6.17
C ARG A 78 0.42 32.10 -5.46
N GLU A 79 -0.64 32.40 -6.19
CA GLU A 79 -1.98 32.56 -5.62
C GLU A 79 -2.16 31.45 -4.56
N PRO A 80 -2.68 31.77 -3.36
CA PRO A 80 -2.97 30.77 -2.34
C PRO A 80 -3.76 29.64 -3.00
N GLY A 81 -3.20 28.44 -3.03
CA GLY A 81 -3.72 27.33 -3.84
C GLY A 81 -5.12 26.95 -3.36
N VAL A 82 -6.14 27.48 -4.04
CA VAL A 82 -7.52 27.01 -3.90
C VAL A 82 -7.51 25.52 -4.25
N SER A 83 -8.10 24.69 -3.38
CA SER A 83 -8.23 23.25 -3.63
C SER A 83 -8.74 23.02 -5.05
N ALA A 84 -8.18 22.06 -5.78
CA ALA A 84 -8.63 21.71 -7.14
C ALA A 84 -10.11 21.25 -7.19
N PHE A 85 -10.73 21.04 -6.04
CA PHE A 85 -12.12 20.64 -5.87
C PHE A 85 -12.90 21.72 -5.12
N SER A 86 -14.12 22.03 -5.59
CA SER A 86 -15.03 22.93 -4.88
C SER A 86 -15.43 22.35 -3.52
N GLU A 87 -15.77 23.21 -2.57
CA GLU A 87 -16.19 22.79 -1.23
C GLU A 87 -17.40 21.84 -1.27
N VAL A 88 -18.36 22.12 -2.16
CA VAL A 88 -19.53 21.25 -2.40
C VAL A 88 -19.09 19.84 -2.79
N ARG A 89 -18.15 19.71 -3.73
CA ARG A 89 -17.65 18.40 -4.17
C ARG A 89 -16.85 17.70 -3.07
N ARG A 90 -16.11 18.46 -2.25
CA ARG A 90 -15.40 17.90 -1.09
C ARG A 90 -16.37 17.35 -0.06
N SER A 91 -17.42 18.09 0.25
CA SER A 91 -18.48 17.67 1.16
C SER A 91 -19.19 16.40 0.67
N GLU A 92 -19.52 16.33 -0.63
CA GLU A 92 -20.19 15.17 -1.21
C GLU A 92 -19.33 13.88 -1.13
N VAL A 93 -18.05 13.98 -1.50
CA VAL A 93 -17.09 12.87 -1.40
C VAL A 93 -16.89 12.43 0.05
N ALA A 94 -16.73 13.39 0.98
CA ALA A 94 -16.52 13.08 2.40
C ALA A 94 -17.75 12.45 3.05
N THR A 95 -18.96 12.95 2.74
CA THR A 95 -20.22 12.43 3.28
C THR A 95 -20.47 11.00 2.80
N ARG A 96 -20.31 10.73 1.49
CA ARG A 96 -20.42 9.38 0.93
C ARG A 96 -19.41 8.42 1.56
N ALA A 97 -18.20 8.88 1.77
CA ALA A 97 -17.16 8.10 2.42
C ALA A 97 -17.42 7.88 3.93
N GLY A 98 -18.48 8.46 4.52
CA GLY A 98 -18.72 8.42 5.95
C GLY A 98 -17.57 9.01 6.76
N HIS A 99 -16.94 10.07 6.23
CA HIS A 99 -15.82 10.76 6.87
C HIS A 99 -14.63 9.86 7.24
N ARG A 100 -14.34 8.85 6.42
CA ARG A 100 -13.13 8.01 6.57
C ARG A 100 -12.41 7.81 5.24
N CYS A 101 -11.16 7.39 5.30
CA CYS A 101 -10.39 6.97 4.13
C CYS A 101 -11.07 5.75 3.51
N GLU A 102 -11.39 5.80 2.22
CA GLU A 102 -12.12 4.72 1.54
C GLU A 102 -11.24 3.47 1.25
N TYR A 103 -9.92 3.56 1.50
CA TYR A 103 -9.00 2.42 1.40
C TYR A 103 -8.75 1.75 2.77
N CYS A 104 -8.32 2.53 3.76
CA CYS A 104 -7.89 2.00 5.07
C CYS A 104 -8.86 2.27 6.22
N HIS A 105 -10.01 2.89 5.95
CA HIS A 105 -11.03 3.30 6.93
C HIS A 105 -10.51 4.15 8.09
N LEU A 106 -9.35 4.80 7.96
CA LEU A 106 -8.91 5.79 8.93
C LEU A 106 -9.94 6.93 9.00
N PRO A 107 -10.52 7.26 10.16
CA PRO A 107 -11.47 8.36 10.30
C PRO A 107 -10.78 9.70 10.02
N THR A 108 -11.52 10.69 9.53
CA THR A 108 -11.05 12.08 9.52
C THR A 108 -11.08 12.67 10.94
N ARG A 109 -11.96 12.15 11.80
CA ARG A 109 -12.04 12.54 13.21
C ARG A 109 -10.75 12.15 13.93
N GLY A 110 -10.21 13.07 14.73
CA GLY A 110 -8.92 12.89 15.41
C GLY A 110 -7.71 13.29 14.57
N GLN A 111 -7.91 13.61 13.29
CA GLN A 111 -6.83 13.95 12.37
C GLN A 111 -6.69 15.45 12.18
N VAL A 112 -5.46 15.94 12.27
CA VAL A 112 -5.14 17.36 11.97
C VAL A 112 -5.12 17.61 10.46
N ALA A 113 -4.71 16.60 9.69
CA ALA A 113 -4.60 16.73 8.24
C ALA A 113 -5.95 16.55 7.55
N THR A 114 -6.26 17.46 6.62
CA THR A 114 -7.38 17.30 5.69
C THR A 114 -7.15 16.13 4.75
N PHE A 115 -8.17 15.30 4.56
CA PHE A 115 -8.09 14.16 3.66
C PHE A 115 -8.17 14.61 2.18
N PRO A 116 -7.18 14.26 1.34
CA PRO A 116 -7.27 14.53 -0.10
C PRO A 116 -8.37 13.72 -0.79
N ILE A 117 -8.79 14.23 -1.95
CA ILE A 117 -9.63 13.50 -2.89
C ILE A 117 -8.72 12.91 -3.95
N ASP A 118 -8.74 11.59 -4.04
CA ASP A 118 -7.97 10.80 -5.00
C ASP A 118 -8.82 10.43 -6.21
N HIS A 119 -8.14 10.28 -7.35
CA HIS A 119 -8.72 9.68 -8.56
C HIS A 119 -8.42 8.19 -8.54
N ILE A 120 -9.47 7.36 -8.42
CA ILE A 120 -9.33 5.89 -8.30
C ILE A 120 -8.57 5.34 -9.50
N LEU A 121 -9.08 5.55 -10.71
CA LEU A 121 -8.30 5.51 -11.94
C LEU A 121 -7.56 6.85 -12.08
N PRO A 122 -6.22 6.86 -12.12
CA PRO A 122 -5.45 8.10 -12.24
C PRO A 122 -5.80 8.88 -13.52
N ARG A 123 -5.75 10.21 -13.44
CA ARG A 123 -6.03 11.09 -14.60
C ARG A 123 -5.14 10.79 -15.82
N ARG A 124 -3.87 10.44 -15.58
CA ARG A 124 -2.94 10.11 -16.66
C ARG A 124 -3.35 8.86 -17.46
N ASP A 125 -4.15 8.00 -16.84
CA ASP A 125 -4.65 6.74 -17.39
C ASP A 125 -6.12 6.88 -17.84
N GLY A 126 -6.61 8.12 -18.00
CA GLY A 126 -7.96 8.42 -18.48
C GLY A 126 -9.02 8.61 -17.40
N GLY A 127 -8.64 8.62 -16.12
CA GLY A 127 -9.57 8.84 -15.02
C GLY A 127 -10.31 10.18 -15.07
N THR A 128 -11.63 10.16 -14.95
CA THR A 128 -12.47 11.36 -14.92
C THR A 128 -12.51 12.01 -13.53
N THR A 129 -12.95 13.26 -13.45
CA THR A 129 -13.13 13.99 -12.16
C THR A 129 -14.58 13.89 -11.66
N ASP A 130 -15.31 12.88 -12.11
CA ASP A 130 -16.68 12.61 -11.68
C ASP A 130 -16.69 11.79 -10.39
N LEU A 131 -17.76 11.89 -9.60
CA LEU A 131 -17.87 11.22 -8.30
C LEU A 131 -17.65 9.70 -8.36
N SER A 132 -17.96 9.08 -9.51
CA SER A 132 -17.74 7.67 -9.79
C SER A 132 -16.26 7.27 -9.89
N ASN A 133 -15.34 8.22 -9.95
CA ASN A 133 -13.89 7.99 -9.97
C ASN A 133 -13.16 8.72 -8.83
N LEU A 134 -13.87 9.33 -7.88
CA LEU A 134 -13.27 10.03 -6.76
C LEU A 134 -13.40 9.22 -5.47
N ALA A 135 -12.32 9.19 -4.68
CA ALA A 135 -12.28 8.60 -3.35
C ALA A 135 -11.76 9.59 -2.30
N LEU A 136 -12.34 9.61 -1.11
CA LEU A 136 -11.74 10.28 0.05
C LEU A 136 -10.60 9.41 0.58
N THR A 137 -9.43 10.01 0.79
CA THR A 137 -8.24 9.24 1.16
C THR A 137 -7.49 9.94 2.29
N CYS A 138 -6.88 9.18 3.19
CA CYS A 138 -5.93 9.77 4.13
C CYS A 138 -4.65 10.20 3.37
N PRO A 139 -3.88 11.18 3.89
CA PRO A 139 -2.65 11.63 3.24
C PRO A 139 -1.65 10.48 2.95
N HIS A 140 -1.60 9.48 3.84
CA HIS A 140 -0.73 8.30 3.70
C HIS A 140 -1.07 7.45 2.48
N CYS A 141 -2.33 6.99 2.38
CA CYS A 141 -2.78 6.17 1.25
C CYS A 141 -2.71 6.93 -0.07
N ASN A 142 -3.06 8.22 -0.08
CA ASN A 142 -2.97 9.06 -1.27
C ASN A 142 -1.53 9.20 -1.78
N ALA A 143 -0.58 9.45 -0.86
CA ALA A 143 0.82 9.61 -1.21
C ALA A 143 1.42 8.32 -1.78
N HIS A 144 1.10 7.17 -1.18
CA HIS A 144 1.57 5.87 -1.67
C HIS A 144 0.92 5.44 -2.98
N LYS A 145 -0.40 5.61 -3.11
CA LYS A 145 -1.11 5.25 -4.35
C LYS A 145 -0.60 6.08 -5.52
N TRP A 146 -0.47 7.41 -5.33
CA TRP A 146 -0.01 8.34 -6.36
C TRP A 146 -0.75 8.18 -7.71
N THR A 147 -0.20 7.40 -8.63
CA THR A 147 -0.79 7.10 -9.95
C THR A 147 -0.85 5.59 -10.23
N ALA A 148 -0.81 4.76 -9.19
CA ALA A 148 -1.00 3.33 -9.29
C ALA A 148 -2.51 3.01 -9.38
N ALA A 149 -2.86 2.15 -10.33
CA ALA A 149 -4.16 1.46 -10.41
C ALA A 149 -4.01 -0.05 -10.17
N THR A 150 -2.79 -0.55 -10.13
CA THR A 150 -2.43 -1.96 -9.91
C THR A 150 -1.26 -2.06 -8.93
N GLY A 151 -1.13 -3.20 -8.26
CA GLY A 151 0.00 -3.52 -7.39
C GLY A 151 0.40 -4.99 -7.53
N SER A 152 1.56 -5.36 -6.99
CA SER A 152 1.97 -6.76 -6.90
C SER A 152 1.33 -7.38 -5.65
N ASP A 153 0.68 -8.54 -5.81
CA ASP A 153 0.21 -9.35 -4.70
C ASP A 153 1.41 -10.00 -4.00
N PRO A 154 1.69 -9.70 -2.72
CA PRO A 154 2.87 -10.20 -2.03
C PRO A 154 2.89 -11.73 -1.85
N GLU A 155 1.74 -12.42 -1.95
CA GLU A 155 1.70 -13.89 -1.83
C GLU A 155 2.07 -14.60 -3.12
N THR A 156 1.58 -14.10 -4.26
CA THR A 156 1.73 -14.77 -5.57
C THR A 156 2.81 -14.13 -6.45
N GLY A 157 3.15 -12.87 -6.19
CA GLY A 157 3.99 -12.02 -7.03
C GLY A 157 3.27 -11.48 -8.27
N GLU A 158 2.04 -11.92 -8.53
CA GLU A 158 1.26 -11.51 -9.70
C GLU A 158 0.74 -10.08 -9.56
N THR A 159 0.50 -9.40 -10.68
CA THR A 159 -0.12 -8.08 -10.69
C THR A 159 -1.63 -8.21 -10.48
N ALA A 160 -2.17 -7.49 -9.51
CA ALA A 160 -3.60 -7.36 -9.26
C ALA A 160 -4.03 -5.88 -9.36
N ALA A 161 -5.31 -5.65 -9.68
CA ALA A 161 -5.91 -4.33 -9.54
C ALA A 161 -5.86 -3.88 -8.08
N LEU A 162 -5.69 -2.57 -7.84
CA LEU A 162 -5.92 -2.00 -6.51
C LEU A 162 -7.42 -1.90 -6.26
N PHE A 163 -7.81 -1.97 -4.99
CA PHE A 163 -9.20 -1.90 -4.56
C PHE A 163 -9.87 -0.62 -5.05
N ASN A 164 -11.08 -0.78 -5.59
CA ASN A 164 -11.90 0.30 -6.08
C ASN A 164 -13.18 0.43 -5.24
N PRO A 165 -13.29 1.45 -4.36
CA PRO A 165 -14.44 1.61 -3.46
C PRO A 165 -15.77 1.92 -4.16
N ARG A 166 -15.80 1.98 -5.49
CA ARG A 166 -17.01 2.21 -6.30
C ARG A 166 -17.61 0.94 -6.86
N ILE A 167 -16.82 -0.14 -6.98
CA ILE A 167 -17.27 -1.40 -7.58
C ILE A 167 -16.94 -2.63 -6.73
N ASP A 168 -15.95 -2.53 -5.84
CA ASP A 168 -15.55 -3.63 -4.97
C ASP A 168 -16.24 -3.53 -3.61
N ASP A 169 -16.60 -4.69 -3.04
CA ASP A 169 -17.10 -4.80 -1.67
C ASP A 169 -15.93 -4.83 -0.68
N TRP A 170 -15.86 -3.86 0.22
CA TRP A 170 -14.77 -3.77 1.19
C TRP A 170 -14.68 -5.01 2.10
N GLU A 171 -15.81 -5.55 2.56
CA GLU A 171 -15.85 -6.70 3.48
C GLU A 171 -15.50 -8.02 2.78
N LEU A 172 -15.71 -8.12 1.47
CA LEU A 172 -15.22 -9.25 0.68
C LEU A 172 -13.70 -9.26 0.60
N HIS A 173 -13.09 -8.08 0.45
CA HIS A 173 -11.67 -7.92 0.21
C HIS A 173 -10.85 -7.86 1.50
N PHE A 174 -11.36 -7.24 2.55
CA PHE A 174 -10.58 -6.91 3.73
C PHE A 174 -11.20 -7.45 5.03
N ALA A 175 -10.37 -7.53 6.06
CA ALA A 175 -10.79 -7.75 7.43
C ALA A 175 -9.80 -7.12 8.40
N TRP A 176 -10.28 -6.57 9.51
CA TRP A 176 -9.41 -6.18 10.60
C TRP A 176 -8.81 -7.41 11.29
N ALA A 177 -7.53 -7.33 11.66
CA ALA A 177 -6.91 -8.29 12.54
C ALA A 177 -7.54 -8.19 13.94
N ASP A 178 -7.80 -9.35 14.53
CA ASP A 178 -8.45 -9.55 15.83
C ASP A 178 -7.47 -9.58 17.02
N ASP A 179 -6.19 -9.31 16.76
CA ASP A 179 -5.08 -9.34 17.72
C ASP A 179 -4.77 -7.98 18.36
N GLY A 180 -5.59 -6.96 18.08
CA GLY A 180 -5.38 -5.60 18.58
C GLY A 180 -4.26 -4.83 17.90
N SER A 181 -3.60 -5.38 16.86
CA SER A 181 -2.52 -4.70 16.14
C SER A 181 -2.99 -3.50 15.30
N GLY A 182 -4.31 -3.37 15.07
CA GLY A 182 -4.87 -2.43 14.11
C GLY A 182 -4.55 -2.78 12.65
N ALA A 183 -3.98 -3.96 12.37
CA ALA A 183 -3.60 -4.38 11.04
C ALA A 183 -4.80 -4.74 10.17
N LEU A 184 -4.72 -4.41 8.88
CA LEU A 184 -5.68 -4.84 7.87
C LEU A 184 -5.20 -6.13 7.20
N ARG A 185 -6.05 -7.15 7.14
CA ARG A 185 -5.80 -8.42 6.43
C ARG A 185 -6.48 -8.39 5.05
N GLY A 186 -5.77 -8.82 4.02
CA GLY A 186 -6.32 -8.96 2.66
C GLY A 186 -6.77 -10.38 2.38
N ARG A 187 -8.05 -10.57 2.06
CA ARG A 187 -8.69 -11.86 1.74
C ARG A 187 -8.53 -12.26 0.26
N THR A 188 -8.21 -11.30 -0.59
CA THR A 188 -8.09 -11.46 -2.05
C THR A 188 -6.78 -10.87 -2.56
N ALA A 189 -6.37 -11.23 -3.78
CA ALA A 189 -5.18 -10.68 -4.43
C ALA A 189 -5.26 -9.14 -4.54
N THR A 190 -6.42 -8.59 -4.94
CA THR A 190 -6.70 -7.15 -4.95
C THR A 190 -6.44 -6.52 -3.59
N ALA A 191 -6.91 -7.13 -2.51
CA ALA A 191 -6.76 -6.60 -1.16
C ALA A 191 -5.30 -6.60 -0.70
N ARG A 192 -4.58 -7.72 -0.89
CA ARG A 192 -3.17 -7.83 -0.50
C ARG A 192 -2.28 -6.89 -1.31
N ALA A 193 -2.51 -6.80 -2.62
CA ALA A 193 -1.84 -5.83 -3.48
C ALA A 193 -2.12 -4.39 -3.02
N THR A 194 -3.37 -4.08 -2.64
CA THR A 194 -3.74 -2.77 -2.10
C THR A 194 -3.02 -2.45 -0.79
N ILE A 195 -3.07 -3.36 0.19
CA ILE A 195 -2.39 -3.17 1.47
C ILE A 195 -0.90 -2.92 1.27
N SER A 196 -0.25 -3.71 0.42
CA SER A 196 1.18 -3.58 0.14
C SER A 196 1.52 -2.30 -0.62
N ALA A 197 0.77 -1.97 -1.68
CA ALA A 197 1.05 -0.81 -2.52
C ALA A 197 0.78 0.51 -1.79
N LEU A 198 -0.21 0.55 -0.90
CA LEU A 198 -0.60 1.77 -0.17
C LEU A 198 0.07 1.90 1.21
N GLY A 199 0.96 0.96 1.57
CA GLY A 199 1.61 0.96 2.88
C GLY A 199 0.60 0.92 4.04
N ILE A 200 -0.55 0.27 3.86
CA ILE A 200 -1.67 0.38 4.82
C ILE A 200 -1.25 -0.08 6.21
N ASN A 201 -0.37 -1.08 6.30
CA ASN A 201 0.13 -1.64 7.56
C ASN A 201 1.53 -1.15 7.94
N ASP A 202 1.94 0.03 7.47
CA ASP A 202 3.19 0.65 7.95
C ASP A 202 3.14 0.88 9.46
N THR A 203 4.30 0.86 10.11
CA THR A 203 4.44 0.90 11.57
C THR A 203 3.71 2.09 12.20
N ASP A 204 3.83 3.26 11.59
CA ASP A 204 3.21 4.50 12.09
C ASP A 204 1.69 4.44 11.94
N MET A 205 1.19 3.81 10.87
CA MET A 205 -0.24 3.62 10.63
C MET A 205 -0.85 2.60 11.59
N LEU A 206 -0.10 1.56 11.98
CA LEU A 206 -0.52 0.62 13.02
C LEU A 206 -0.57 1.31 14.38
N ALA A 207 0.49 2.02 14.78
CA ALA A 207 0.55 2.75 16.03
C ALA A 207 -0.57 3.79 16.16
N LEU A 208 -0.86 4.52 15.09
CA LEU A 208 -1.99 5.46 15.03
C LEU A 208 -3.33 4.77 15.24
N ARG A 209 -3.59 3.64 14.58
CA ARG A 209 -4.85 2.91 14.73
C ARG A 209 -5.03 2.31 16.12
N ILE A 210 -3.94 1.85 16.75
CA ILE A 210 -3.95 1.40 18.14
C ILE A 210 -4.34 2.55 19.07
N LEU A 211 -3.69 3.72 18.95
CA LEU A 211 -4.02 4.91 19.74
C LEU A 211 -5.48 5.34 19.54
N LEU A 212 -5.96 5.37 18.30
CA LEU A 212 -7.36 5.73 18.02
C LEU A 212 -8.33 4.69 18.58
N ALA A 213 -7.97 3.41 18.60
CA ALA A 213 -8.79 2.37 19.21
C ALA A 213 -8.90 2.52 20.74
N GLU A 214 -7.80 2.84 21.41
CA GLU A 214 -7.79 3.15 22.86
C GLU A 214 -8.68 4.36 23.20
N LEU A 215 -8.81 5.30 22.28
CA LEU A 215 -9.69 6.47 22.40
C LEU A 215 -11.14 6.20 21.97
N GLY A 216 -11.47 4.98 21.56
CA GLY A 216 -12.81 4.61 21.06
C GLY A 216 -13.17 5.27 19.72
N LEU A 217 -12.15 5.65 18.93
CA LEU A 217 -12.31 6.30 17.63
C LEU A 217 -12.04 5.35 16.45
N PHE A 218 -11.56 4.12 16.69
CA PHE A 218 -11.19 3.18 15.63
C PHE A 218 -11.27 1.68 16.02
N PRO A 219 -11.69 0.77 15.11
CA PRO A 219 -12.54 1.08 13.97
C PRO A 219 -13.79 1.79 14.50
N GLU A 220 -14.34 2.72 13.74
CA GLU A 220 -15.53 3.45 14.16
C GLU A 220 -16.59 2.41 14.57
N SER A 221 -16.94 2.37 15.86
CA SER A 221 -18.05 1.53 16.30
C SER A 221 -19.27 2.02 15.53
N ALA A 222 -19.86 1.15 14.70
CA ALA A 222 -21.08 1.46 13.96
C ALA A 222 -22.11 2.04 14.94
N GLY A 223 -22.28 3.36 14.91
CA GLY A 223 -22.99 4.12 15.92
C GLY A 223 -23.92 5.10 15.26
N GLY A 224 -25.18 4.66 15.09
CA GLY A 224 -26.35 5.52 14.87
C GLY A 224 -26.67 5.86 13.43
#